data_AF-A0A5C6E4X1-F1
#
_entry.id   AF-A0A5C6E4X1-F1
#
_cell.length_a   1.000
_cell.length_b   1.000
_cell.length_c   1.000
_cell.angle_alpha   90.00
_cell.angle_beta   90.00
_cell.angle_gamma   90.00
#
_symmetry.space_group_name_H-M   'P 1'
#
loop_
_entity.id
_entity.type
_entity.pdbx_description
1 polymer ?
#
loop_
_entity_poly.entity_id
_entity_poly.type
_entity_poly.pdbx_seq_one_letter_code
_entity_poly.pdbx_strand_id
1 'polypeptide(L)'
;MNPRRETVATKLAAAVSRLDTVLSPWGFSFVADEIQSSHCGPFASGHYDRDTTRIGISCRDAIDNLYYEHTFVTRNACSTESERFTIAHATLMDALGHSDECRLITTDDIPDAIVARDGGDRVDALIHDLNVFASRVLSEPCDDFYTIVRRGHRSYSVA
;
A
#
# COMPACT_ATOMS: atom_id res chain seq x y z
N MET A 1 21.58 -2.31 -20.03
CA MET A 1 20.48 -2.28 -19.04
C MET A 1 21.07 -2.72 -17.70
N ASN A 2 20.72 -2.06 -16.58
CA ASN A 2 21.38 -2.33 -15.29
C ASN A 2 20.77 -3.59 -14.67
N PRO A 3 21.53 -4.69 -14.47
CA PRO A 3 20.98 -5.98 -14.03
C PRO A 3 20.26 -5.90 -12.68
N ARG A 4 20.61 -4.92 -11.83
CA ARG A 4 19.90 -4.68 -10.57
C ARG A 4 18.52 -4.08 -10.77
N ARG A 5 18.33 -3.21 -11.77
CA ARG A 5 17.03 -2.62 -12.11
C ARG A 5 16.07 -3.67 -12.66
N GLU A 6 16.56 -4.57 -13.51
CA GLU A 6 15.79 -5.72 -14.00
C GLU A 6 15.36 -6.66 -12.88
N THR A 7 16.27 -6.90 -11.92
CA THR A 7 15.98 -7.74 -10.76
C THR A 7 14.83 -7.19 -9.92
N VAL A 8 14.89 -5.91 -9.52
CA VAL A 8 13.82 -5.31 -8.69
C VAL A 8 12.48 -5.24 -9.45
N ALA A 9 12.50 -5.00 -10.76
CA ALA A 9 11.31 -5.02 -11.59
C ALA A 9 10.65 -6.42 -11.61
N THR A 10 11.46 -7.47 -11.74
CA THR A 10 11.00 -8.86 -11.73
C THR A 10 10.43 -9.25 -10.37
N LYS A 11 11.05 -8.79 -9.28
CA LYS A 11 10.56 -9.00 -7.92
C LYS A 11 9.21 -8.34 -7.69
N LEU A 12 9.06 -7.09 -8.12
CA LEU A 12 7.77 -6.38 -8.06
C LEU A 12 6.70 -7.11 -8.89
N ALA A 13 7.00 -7.48 -10.13
CA ALA A 13 6.06 -8.20 -10.99
C ALA A 13 5.62 -9.54 -10.38
N ALA A 14 6.53 -10.27 -9.73
CA ALA A 14 6.20 -11.51 -9.03
C ALA A 14 5.31 -11.28 -7.80
N ALA A 15 5.53 -10.20 -7.04
CA ALA A 15 4.67 -9.83 -5.92
C ALA A 15 3.27 -9.42 -6.40
N VAL A 16 3.20 -8.59 -7.44
CA VAL A 16 1.95 -8.13 -8.07
C VAL A 16 1.13 -9.31 -8.58
N SER A 17 1.75 -10.25 -9.32
CA SER A 17 1.05 -11.43 -9.83
C SER A 17 0.38 -12.26 -8.73
N ARG A 18 0.91 -12.25 -7.51
CA ARG A 18 0.32 -12.94 -6.35
C ARG A 18 -0.76 -12.09 -5.69
N LEU A 19 -0.51 -10.78 -5.52
CA LEU A 19 -1.47 -9.84 -4.93
C LEU A 19 -2.72 -9.63 -5.80
N ASP A 20 -2.60 -9.74 -7.12
CA ASP A 20 -3.71 -9.64 -8.07
C ASP A 20 -4.80 -10.67 -7.79
N THR A 21 -4.46 -11.81 -7.20
CA THR A 21 -5.46 -12.83 -6.80
C THR A 21 -6.46 -12.35 -5.76
N VAL A 22 -6.13 -11.27 -5.04
CA VAL A 22 -6.98 -10.64 -4.01
C VAL A 22 -7.46 -9.27 -4.46
N LEU A 23 -6.54 -8.41 -4.92
CA LEU A 23 -6.84 -7.00 -5.18
C LEU A 23 -7.61 -6.79 -6.49
N SER A 24 -7.34 -7.57 -7.54
CA SER A 24 -8.09 -7.44 -8.80
C SER A 24 -9.58 -7.81 -8.66
N PRO A 25 -9.97 -8.89 -7.94
CA PRO A 25 -11.37 -9.14 -7.61
C PRO A 25 -12.07 -8.00 -6.84
N TRP A 26 -11.32 -7.21 -6.06
CA TRP A 26 -11.86 -6.04 -5.35
C TRP A 26 -11.94 -4.78 -6.24
N GLY A 27 -11.61 -4.90 -7.53
CA GLY A 27 -11.68 -3.82 -8.50
C GLY A 27 -10.45 -2.92 -8.56
N PHE A 28 -9.35 -3.31 -7.91
CA PHE A 28 -8.08 -2.58 -8.04
C PHE A 28 -7.32 -2.99 -9.30
N SER A 29 -6.68 -2.01 -9.94
CA SER A 29 -5.75 -2.24 -11.06
C SER A 29 -4.35 -1.77 -10.69
N PHE A 30 -3.34 -2.54 -11.07
CA PHE A 30 -1.95 -2.20 -10.76
C PHE A 30 -1.34 -1.27 -11.82
N VAL A 31 -0.66 -0.23 -11.35
CA VAL A 31 0.14 0.70 -12.15
C VAL A 31 1.58 0.66 -11.63
N ALA A 32 2.51 0.28 -12.49
CA ALA A 32 3.92 0.31 -12.17
C ALA A 32 4.48 1.74 -12.29
N ASP A 33 5.24 2.17 -11.29
CA ASP A 33 5.96 3.44 -11.33
C ASP A 33 7.36 3.27 -11.93
N GLU A 34 8.03 4.38 -12.21
CA GLU A 34 9.43 4.36 -12.64
C GLU A 34 10.33 3.77 -11.54
N ILE A 35 11.26 2.89 -11.92
CA ILE A 35 12.26 2.35 -11.00
C ILE A 35 13.18 3.49 -10.54
N GLN A 36 13.22 3.75 -9.25
CA GLN A 36 14.02 4.80 -8.65
C GLN A 36 15.28 4.23 -7.97
N SER A 37 16.15 5.13 -7.55
CA SER A 37 17.38 4.79 -6.81
C SER A 37 17.45 5.62 -5.53
N SER A 38 17.91 4.99 -4.45
CA SER A 38 18.12 5.62 -3.14
C SER A 38 19.52 5.30 -2.61
N HIS A 39 19.85 5.80 -1.41
CA HIS A 39 21.12 5.47 -0.74
C HIS A 39 21.33 3.96 -0.54
N CYS A 40 20.25 3.18 -0.42
CA CYS A 40 20.31 1.73 -0.24
C CYS A 40 20.21 0.96 -1.58
N GLY A 41 20.34 1.64 -2.73
CA GLY A 41 20.24 1.05 -4.07
C GLY A 41 18.89 1.26 -4.76
N PRO A 42 18.69 0.62 -5.94
CA PRO A 42 17.47 0.74 -6.72
C PRO A 42 16.30 0.01 -6.06
N PHE A 43 15.09 0.51 -6.28
CA PHE A 43 13.84 -0.12 -5.87
C PHE A 43 12.80 0.09 -6.97
N ALA A 44 11.91 -0.89 -7.12
CA ALA A 44 10.74 -0.78 -7.98
C ALA A 44 9.53 -0.45 -7.09
N SER A 45 8.65 0.42 -7.57
CA SER A 45 7.40 0.74 -6.89
C SER A 45 6.24 0.71 -7.87
N GLY A 46 5.05 0.67 -7.31
CA GLY A 46 3.82 0.84 -8.06
C GLY A 46 2.66 0.91 -7.07
N HIS A 47 1.47 1.02 -7.62
CA HIS A 47 0.30 1.19 -6.81
C HIS A 47 -0.93 0.55 -7.45
N TYR A 48 -1.79 0.02 -6.59
CA TYR A 48 -3.11 -0.44 -6.95
C TYR A 48 -4.09 0.71 -6.83
N ASP A 49 -4.81 1.02 -7.89
CA ASP A 49 -5.82 2.09 -7.92
C ASP A 49 -7.23 1.51 -8.04
N ARG A 50 -8.15 2.08 -7.25
CA ARG A 50 -9.60 1.93 -7.40
C ARG A 50 -10.25 3.27 -7.07
N ASP A 51 -10.76 3.95 -8.09
CA ASP A 51 -11.30 5.30 -8.00
C ASP A 51 -10.29 6.27 -7.35
N THR A 52 -10.60 6.80 -6.17
CA THR A 52 -9.74 7.71 -5.40
C THR A 52 -8.94 7.02 -4.31
N THR A 53 -9.00 5.69 -4.24
CA THR A 53 -8.27 4.86 -3.27
C THR A 53 -7.06 4.23 -3.93
N ARG A 54 -5.92 4.27 -3.22
CA ARG A 54 -4.65 3.75 -3.68
C ARG A 54 -3.98 2.87 -2.63
N ILE A 55 -3.40 1.76 -3.05
CA ILE A 55 -2.53 0.91 -2.22
C ILE A 55 -1.15 0.88 -2.86
N GLY A 56 -0.20 1.62 -2.29
CA GLY A 56 1.15 1.71 -2.83
C GLY A 56 2.08 0.67 -2.25
N ILE A 57 2.92 0.08 -3.09
CA ILE A 57 3.94 -0.89 -2.72
C ILE A 57 5.30 -0.50 -3.29
N SER A 58 6.36 -0.75 -2.53
CA SER A 58 7.72 -0.75 -3.05
C SER A 58 8.44 -2.05 -2.72
N CYS A 59 9.39 -2.40 -3.59
CA CYS A 59 10.19 -3.61 -3.52
C CYS A 59 11.64 -3.33 -3.89
N ARG A 60 12.56 -3.85 -3.07
CA ARG A 60 13.97 -4.05 -3.45
C ARG A 60 14.18 -5.53 -3.75
N ASP A 61 14.43 -6.31 -2.70
CA ASP A 61 14.55 -7.77 -2.78
C ASP A 61 13.21 -8.45 -2.46
N ALA A 62 12.42 -7.82 -1.59
CA ALA A 62 11.05 -8.15 -1.22
C ALA A 62 10.28 -6.85 -0.97
N ILE A 63 8.97 -6.94 -0.68
CA ILE A 63 8.17 -5.80 -0.26
C ILE A 63 8.87 -5.14 0.94
N ASP A 64 9.18 -3.85 0.81
CA ASP A 64 9.84 -3.05 1.85
C ASP A 64 8.98 -1.89 2.35
N ASN A 65 7.99 -1.45 1.57
CA ASN A 65 7.00 -0.45 1.98
C ASN A 65 5.60 -0.79 1.45
N LEU A 66 4.58 -0.40 2.21
CA LEU A 66 3.16 -0.56 1.93
C LEU A 66 2.39 0.58 2.60
N TYR A 67 1.60 1.31 1.81
CA TYR A 67 0.74 2.36 2.32
C TYR A 67 -0.65 2.32 1.67
N TYR A 68 -1.62 2.90 2.37
CA TYR A 68 -2.99 3.09 1.91
C TYR A 68 -3.26 4.57 1.82
N GLU A 69 -3.85 5.00 0.72
CA GLU A 69 -4.12 6.39 0.44
C GLU A 69 -5.54 6.56 -0.08
N HIS A 70 -6.20 7.65 0.31
CA HIS A 70 -7.48 8.05 -0.25
C HIS A 70 -7.51 9.55 -0.50
N THR A 71 -8.07 9.96 -1.64
CA THR A 71 -8.28 11.36 -1.99
C THR A 71 -9.76 11.73 -1.89
N PHE A 72 -10.09 12.61 -0.96
CA PHE A 72 -11.41 13.23 -0.86
C PHE A 72 -11.47 14.46 -1.77
N VAL A 73 -12.41 14.47 -2.71
CA VAL A 73 -12.58 15.56 -3.67
C VAL A 73 -13.86 16.33 -3.35
N THR A 74 -13.72 17.62 -3.04
CA THR A 74 -14.83 18.54 -2.80
C THR A 74 -14.94 19.50 -3.97
N ARG A 75 -16.09 19.53 -4.64
CA ARG A 75 -16.35 20.42 -5.79
C ARG A 75 -17.25 21.56 -5.37
N ASN A 76 -16.73 22.79 -5.51
CA ASN A 76 -17.46 24.03 -5.30
C ASN A 76 -17.76 24.69 -6.65
N ALA A 77 -18.60 25.73 -6.66
CA ALA A 77 -19.03 26.41 -7.90
C ALA A 77 -17.86 26.94 -8.76
N CYS A 78 -16.72 27.27 -8.15
CA CYS A 78 -15.56 27.85 -8.84
C CYS A 78 -14.21 27.19 -8.46
N SER A 79 -14.19 26.09 -7.71
CA SER A 79 -12.95 25.43 -7.29
C SER A 79 -13.12 23.92 -7.09
N THR A 80 -12.04 23.18 -7.28
CA THR A 80 -11.95 21.78 -6.85
C THR A 80 -10.89 21.65 -5.76
N GLU A 81 -11.31 21.22 -4.58
CA GLU A 81 -10.44 20.98 -3.44
C GLU A 81 -10.19 19.47 -3.32
N SER A 82 -8.94 19.08 -3.10
CA SER A 82 -8.56 17.68 -2.93
C SER A 82 -7.74 17.50 -1.66
N GLU A 83 -8.22 16.62 -0.78
CA GLU A 83 -7.53 16.23 0.44
C GLU A 83 -7.08 14.79 0.33
N ARG A 84 -5.77 14.57 0.39
CA ARG A 84 -5.18 13.25 0.27
C ARG A 84 -4.61 12.82 1.60
N PHE A 85 -5.05 11.67 2.08
CA PHE A 85 -4.62 11.09 3.34
C PHE A 85 -3.90 9.77 3.11
N THR A 86 -2.81 9.55 3.83
CA THR A 86 -1.98 8.34 3.70
C THR A 86 -1.73 7.72 5.08
N ILE A 87 -1.92 6.40 5.19
CA ILE A 87 -1.61 5.60 6.38
C ILE A 87 -0.71 4.42 6.03
N ALA A 88 0.09 3.96 6.99
CA ALA A 88 0.85 2.72 6.88
C ALA A 88 -0.02 1.50 7.20
N HIS A 89 0.47 0.30 6.84
CA HIS A 89 -0.23 -0.95 7.14
C HIS A 89 -0.45 -1.19 8.64
N ALA A 90 0.53 -0.88 9.48
CA ALA A 90 0.39 -0.99 10.93
C ALA A 90 -0.78 -0.16 11.46
N THR A 91 -0.97 1.06 10.93
CA THR A 91 -2.09 1.94 11.31
C THR A 91 -3.45 1.36 10.89
N LEU A 92 -3.54 0.74 9.71
CA LEU A 92 -4.75 0.07 9.27
C LEU A 92 -5.08 -1.12 10.20
N MET A 93 -4.10 -1.98 10.49
CA MET A 93 -4.31 -3.15 11.34
C MET A 93 -4.67 -2.77 12.78
N ASP A 94 -4.02 -1.74 13.34
CA ASP A 94 -4.35 -1.20 14.66
C ASP A 94 -5.80 -0.68 14.71
N ALA A 95 -6.22 0.08 13.70
CA ALA A 95 -7.58 0.61 13.65
C ALA A 95 -8.66 -0.48 13.47
N LEU A 96 -8.30 -1.63 12.91
CA LEU A 96 -9.16 -2.81 12.80
C LEU A 96 -9.12 -3.70 14.04
N GLY A 97 -8.27 -3.41 15.04
CA GLY A 97 -8.13 -4.19 16.27
C GLY A 97 -7.26 -5.45 16.12
N HIS A 98 -6.40 -5.51 15.10
CA HIS A 98 -5.56 -6.68 14.77
C HIS A 98 -4.05 -6.37 14.75
N SER A 99 -3.60 -5.33 15.47
CA SER A 99 -2.18 -4.96 15.55
C SER A 99 -1.27 -6.08 16.09
N ASP A 100 -1.78 -6.92 16.99
CA ASP A 100 -1.05 -8.06 17.55
C ASP A 100 -1.16 -9.34 16.70
N GLU A 101 -2.18 -9.44 15.83
CA GLU A 101 -2.48 -10.63 15.04
C GLU A 101 -1.99 -10.52 13.58
N CYS A 102 -1.75 -9.30 13.09
CA CYS A 102 -1.27 -9.09 11.73
C CYS A 102 0.08 -9.79 11.50
N ARG A 103 0.20 -10.41 10.32
CA ARG A 103 1.41 -11.12 9.92
C ARG A 103 2.44 -10.18 9.32
N LEU A 104 2.01 -9.08 8.72
CA LEU A 104 2.88 -8.08 8.13
C LEU A 104 3.09 -6.95 9.13
N ILE A 105 4.32 -6.78 9.61
CA ILE A 105 4.67 -5.82 10.66
C ILE A 105 5.80 -4.90 10.22
N THR A 106 5.88 -3.72 10.81
CA THR A 106 7.00 -2.80 10.68
C THR A 106 8.05 -3.10 11.76
N THR A 107 9.32 -2.92 11.43
CA THR A 107 10.45 -3.05 12.39
C THR A 107 11.14 -1.72 12.60
N ASP A 108 11.75 -1.54 13.77
CA ASP A 108 12.43 -0.29 14.16
C ASP A 108 13.85 -0.15 13.54
N ASP A 109 14.37 -1.17 12.86
CA ASP A 109 15.81 -1.29 12.57
C ASP A 109 16.32 -0.46 11.37
N ILE A 110 15.45 -0.01 10.47
CA ILE A 110 15.72 0.80 9.26
C ILE A 110 14.40 1.53 8.98
N PRO A 111 14.32 2.80 8.52
CA PRO A 111 13.05 3.52 8.44
C PRO A 111 11.95 2.65 7.81
N ASP A 112 11.06 2.19 8.70
CA ASP A 112 9.87 1.38 8.51
C ASP A 112 9.99 0.15 7.58
N ALA A 113 11.05 -0.66 7.73
CA ALA A 113 11.16 -1.90 6.98
C ALA A 113 10.06 -2.89 7.37
N ILE A 114 9.25 -3.27 6.38
CA ILE A 114 8.17 -4.25 6.54
C ILE A 114 8.73 -5.68 6.52
N VAL A 115 8.29 -6.52 7.44
CA VAL A 115 8.66 -7.94 7.53
C VAL A 115 7.44 -8.82 7.81
N ALA A 116 7.56 -10.11 7.52
CA ALA A 116 6.61 -11.11 8.01
C ALA A 116 6.97 -11.47 9.45
N ARG A 117 5.99 -11.47 10.35
CA ARG A 117 6.15 -11.74 11.80
C ARG A 117 6.75 -13.11 12.09
N ASP A 118 6.45 -14.09 11.24
CA ASP A 118 6.99 -15.46 11.31
C ASP A 118 8.34 -15.63 10.60
N GLY A 119 8.91 -14.55 10.03
CA GLY A 119 10.13 -14.59 9.22
C GLY A 119 9.94 -15.15 7.80
N GLY A 120 8.69 -15.40 7.39
CA GLY A 120 8.34 -15.95 6.09
C GLY A 120 8.31 -14.93 4.95
N ASP A 121 7.55 -15.27 3.91
CA ASP A 121 7.36 -14.43 2.73
C ASP A 121 6.40 -13.27 3.02
N ARG A 122 6.84 -12.04 2.74
CA ARG A 122 6.09 -10.81 3.02
C ARG A 122 4.84 -10.65 2.16
N VAL A 123 4.82 -11.23 0.96
CA VAL A 123 3.65 -11.19 0.08
C VAL A 123 2.57 -12.14 0.63
N ASP A 124 2.94 -13.32 1.12
CA ASP A 124 2.01 -14.25 1.78
C ASP A 124 1.44 -13.65 3.08
N ALA A 125 2.29 -12.99 3.87
CA ALA A 125 1.84 -12.25 5.06
C ALA A 125 0.83 -11.15 4.69
N LEU A 126 1.11 -10.37 3.64
CA LEU A 126 0.19 -9.35 3.15
C LEU A 126 -1.13 -9.95 2.63
N ILE A 127 -1.06 -11.01 1.82
CA ILE A 127 -2.25 -11.70 1.30
C ILE A 127 -3.12 -12.22 2.44
N HIS A 128 -2.51 -12.76 3.50
CA HIS A 128 -3.23 -13.17 4.70
C HIS A 128 -3.94 -11.99 5.34
N ASP A 129 -3.22 -10.91 5.63
CA ASP A 129 -3.78 -9.76 6.34
C ASP A 129 -4.88 -9.06 5.53
N LEU A 130 -4.73 -9.01 4.20
CA LEU A 130 -5.78 -8.54 3.30
C LEU A 130 -7.03 -9.41 3.39
N ASN A 131 -6.91 -10.73 3.23
CA ASN A 131 -8.09 -11.60 3.22
C ASN A 131 -8.78 -11.70 4.58
N VAL A 132 -8.00 -11.82 5.66
CA VAL A 132 -8.51 -12.13 6.99
C VAL A 132 -8.96 -10.88 7.74
N PHE A 133 -8.23 -9.78 7.62
CA PHE A 133 -8.47 -8.58 8.45
C PHE A 133 -9.00 -7.40 7.63
N ALA A 134 -8.39 -7.08 6.49
CA ALA A 134 -8.69 -5.84 5.78
C ALA A 134 -9.80 -5.95 4.71
N SER A 135 -10.22 -7.17 4.36
CA SER A 135 -11.22 -7.41 3.30
C SER A 135 -12.49 -6.61 3.53
N ARG A 136 -13.00 -6.61 4.77
CA ARG A 136 -14.20 -5.85 5.17
C ARG A 136 -14.15 -4.36 4.82
N VAL A 137 -12.97 -3.74 4.86
CA VAL A 137 -12.81 -2.29 4.66
C VAL A 137 -12.22 -1.90 3.31
N LEU A 138 -11.54 -2.83 2.63
CA LEU A 138 -10.90 -2.58 1.34
C LEU A 138 -11.63 -3.21 0.15
N SER A 139 -12.41 -4.28 0.34
CA SER A 139 -13.05 -4.98 -0.80
C SER A 139 -14.08 -4.14 -1.52
N GLU A 140 -14.70 -3.20 -0.82
CA GLU A 140 -15.66 -2.24 -1.35
C GLU A 140 -15.44 -0.86 -0.71
N PRO A 141 -15.87 0.24 -1.36
CA PRO A 141 -15.90 1.56 -0.73
C PRO A 141 -16.71 1.55 0.58
N CYS A 142 -16.10 1.93 1.71
CA CYS A 142 -16.80 1.96 3.00
C CYS A 142 -16.37 3.13 3.90
N ASP A 143 -17.29 3.60 4.74
CA ASP A 143 -17.06 4.72 5.66
C ASP A 143 -16.04 4.37 6.77
N ASP A 144 -15.94 3.10 7.13
CA ASP A 144 -14.97 2.62 8.11
C ASP A 144 -13.54 2.90 7.61
N PHE A 145 -13.21 2.53 6.37
CA PHE A 145 -11.93 2.84 5.76
C PHE A 145 -11.66 4.35 5.70
N TYR A 146 -12.65 5.14 5.27
CA TYR A 146 -12.50 6.59 5.18
C TYR A 146 -12.27 7.26 6.54
N THR A 147 -12.87 6.73 7.60
CA THR A 147 -12.64 7.19 8.97
C THR A 147 -11.23 6.86 9.43
N ILE A 148 -10.73 5.68 9.08
CA ILE A 148 -9.37 5.23 9.43
C ILE A 148 -8.33 6.08 8.68
N VAL A 149 -8.44 6.21 7.36
CA VAL A 149 -7.44 6.90 6.54
C VAL A 149 -7.32 8.38 6.90
N ARG A 150 -8.40 9.04 7.34
CA ARG A 150 -8.38 10.43 7.82
C ARG A 150 -7.53 10.67 9.07
N ARG A 151 -7.12 9.62 9.78
CA ARG A 151 -6.15 9.69 10.89
C ARG A 151 -4.70 9.76 10.41
N GLY A 152 -4.46 9.53 9.12
CA GLY A 152 -3.14 9.52 8.50
C GLY A 152 -2.56 10.90 8.20
N HIS A 153 -1.40 10.87 7.54
CA HIS A 153 -0.75 12.09 7.07
C HIS A 153 -1.59 12.78 5.99
N ARG A 154 -1.93 14.05 6.20
CA ARG A 154 -2.74 14.85 5.30
C ARG A 154 -1.87 15.69 4.34
N SER A 155 -2.21 15.66 3.06
CA SER A 155 -1.71 16.59 2.04
C SER A 155 -2.87 17.24 1.29
N TYR A 156 -2.68 18.47 0.80
CA TYR A 156 -3.75 19.31 0.27
C TYR A 156 -3.37 19.93 -1.07
N SER A 157 -4.31 19.97 -2.01
CA SER A 157 -4.20 20.71 -3.27
C SER A 157 -5.52 21.39 -3.64
N VAL A 158 -5.42 22.55 -4.31
CA VAL A 158 -6.55 23.32 -4.84
C VAL A 158 -6.26 23.64 -6.30
N ALA A 159 -7.22 23.37 -7.18
CA ALA A 159 -7.17 23.65 -8.61
C ALA A 159 -8.41 24.42 -9.08
#